data_AF-A0A845WXH5-F1
#
_entry.id   AF-A0A845WXH5-F1
#
_cell.length_a   1.000
_cell.length_b   1.000
_cell.length_c   1.000
_cell.angle_alpha   90.00
_cell.angle_beta   90.00
_cell.angle_gamma   90.00
#
_symmetry.space_group_name_H-M   'P 1'
#
loop_
_entity.id
_entity.type
_entity.pdbx_description
1 polymer ?
#
loop_
_entity_poly.entity_id
_entity_poly.type
_entity_poly.pdbx_seq_one_letter_code
_entity_poly.pdbx_strand_id
1 'polypeptide(L)'
;MLKGYLKLLTGACAIAACATVAAPKAAEAFTWTYGMDSAYDGTGGGLNGEAHGVGPQSKYEAFGMAFTADNDTVTFAFNANFGIGGHYSSGAHNNNITWGDFFLNLDPSKNFTDSKAAGSVLGIRFAEGNESNQSGTGIFSDVTTTATAGSNNGWTSYGRYNRYVRNKGGSVELIDGMTRRQSQRYLGSHGQNSISGGTKIGDISILNDSALANMGLDFASQGGAGVETFGFSFARSLLPGGSLDWVAHVMAECTNDTVGMTGEFAAQTPPPGGNPGDPGNPGTPPNEAVPEPFSMIGAGLALGAGAVLKKRQK
;
A
#
# COMPACT_ATOMS: atom_id res chain seq x y z
N MET A 1 -13.39 -4.54 89.59
CA MET A 1 -13.78 -5.61 88.64
C MET A 1 -14.58 -4.98 87.52
N LEU A 2 -14.22 -5.31 86.25
CA LEU A 2 -14.91 -5.08 84.96
C LEU A 2 -15.13 -3.60 84.52
N LYS A 3 -14.42 -3.08 83.50
CA LYS A 3 -14.53 -3.28 82.02
C LYS A 3 -15.89 -2.76 81.48
N GLY A 4 -15.99 -1.92 80.44
CA GLY A 4 -14.97 -1.55 79.45
C GLY A 4 -15.48 -0.60 78.35
N TYR A 5 -14.62 -0.53 77.34
CA TYR A 5 -14.39 0.48 76.32
C TYR A 5 -15.50 0.74 75.29
N LEU A 6 -15.69 2.02 75.00
CA LEU A 6 -16.49 2.59 73.90
C LEU A 6 -15.76 2.32 72.56
N LYS A 7 -16.35 1.50 71.69
CA LYS A 7 -15.80 1.20 70.36
C LYS A 7 -16.25 2.27 69.35
N LEU A 8 -15.25 2.97 68.78
CA LEU A 8 -15.37 3.83 67.61
C LEU A 8 -15.57 2.95 66.37
N LEU A 9 -16.67 3.14 65.64
CA LEU A 9 -16.92 2.48 64.35
C LEU A 9 -16.64 3.49 63.23
N THR A 10 -15.45 3.39 62.65
CA THR A 10 -15.07 4.07 61.40
C THR A 10 -15.67 3.31 60.22
N GLY A 11 -16.69 3.89 59.59
CA GLY A 11 -17.25 3.40 58.33
C GLY A 11 -16.34 3.76 57.16
N ALA A 12 -15.68 2.78 56.56
CA ALA A 12 -14.95 2.95 55.31
C ALA A 12 -15.94 2.88 54.14
N CYS A 13 -16.08 4.00 53.42
CA CYS A 13 -16.86 4.08 52.19
C CYS A 13 -16.01 3.56 51.03
N ALA A 14 -16.29 2.36 50.53
CA ALA A 14 -15.59 1.78 49.39
C ALA A 14 -16.07 2.44 48.08
N ILE A 15 -15.23 3.29 47.48
CA ILE A 15 -15.44 3.81 46.13
C ILE A 15 -15.08 2.68 45.15
N ALA A 16 -16.09 2.02 44.60
CA ALA A 16 -15.91 1.07 43.51
C ALA A 16 -15.61 1.82 42.21
N ALA A 17 -14.33 1.95 41.87
CA ALA A 17 -13.91 2.44 40.56
C ALA A 17 -14.28 1.40 39.50
N CYS A 18 -15.33 1.67 38.72
CA CYS A 18 -15.63 0.91 37.50
C CYS A 18 -14.54 1.22 36.47
N ALA A 19 -13.50 0.41 36.42
CA ALA A 19 -12.57 0.38 35.30
C ALA A 19 -13.33 -0.15 34.07
N THR A 20 -13.76 0.75 33.19
CA THR A 20 -14.21 0.37 31.85
C THR A 20 -13.00 -0.15 31.10
N VAL A 21 -12.81 -1.47 31.11
CA VAL A 21 -11.86 -2.13 30.22
C VAL A 21 -12.37 -1.86 28.80
N ALA A 22 -11.65 -1.03 28.05
CA ALA A 22 -11.94 -0.85 26.64
C ALA A 22 -11.88 -2.22 25.98
N ALA A 23 -12.99 -2.67 25.39
CA ALA A 23 -13.00 -3.90 24.62
C ALA A 23 -11.93 -3.77 23.52
N PRO A 24 -11.09 -4.80 23.29
CA PRO A 24 -10.15 -4.76 22.19
C PRO A 24 -10.92 -4.50 20.90
N LYS A 25 -10.63 -3.39 20.23
CA LYS A 25 -11.14 -3.13 18.89
C LYS A 25 -10.61 -4.27 18.03
N ALA A 26 -11.51 -5.02 17.38
CA ALA A 26 -11.11 -6.02 16.40
C ALA A 26 -10.19 -5.32 15.38
N ALA A 27 -9.04 -5.93 15.09
CA ALA A 27 -8.18 -5.43 14.02
C ALA A 27 -9.06 -5.32 12.75
N GLU A 28 -9.10 -4.13 12.16
CA GLU A 28 -9.81 -3.96 10.89
C GLU A 28 -9.16 -4.88 9.86
N ALA A 29 -9.98 -5.69 9.19
CA ALA A 29 -9.47 -6.57 8.14
C ALA A 29 -8.92 -5.71 7.00
N PHE A 30 -7.77 -6.09 6.45
CA PHE A 30 -7.23 -5.44 5.26
C PHE A 30 -8.21 -5.56 4.10
N THR A 31 -8.37 -4.48 3.34
CA THR A 31 -9.22 -4.46 2.14
C THR A 31 -8.32 -4.48 0.92
N TRP A 32 -8.28 -5.62 0.23
CA TRP A 32 -7.48 -5.80 -0.97
C TRP A 32 -8.22 -5.34 -2.22
N THR A 33 -7.52 -4.61 -3.07
CA THR A 33 -7.92 -4.35 -4.46
C THR A 33 -7.04 -5.19 -5.37
N TYR A 34 -7.66 -5.92 -6.29
CA TYR A 34 -6.97 -6.84 -7.21
C TYR A 34 -7.01 -6.28 -8.62
N GLY A 35 -5.87 -6.32 -9.31
CA GLY A 35 -5.75 -6.16 -10.75
C GLY A 35 -5.25 -7.46 -11.36
N MET A 36 -6.09 -8.09 -12.19
CA MET A 36 -5.77 -9.38 -12.79
C MET A 36 -5.09 -9.20 -14.14
N ASP A 37 -4.07 -10.01 -14.39
CA ASP A 37 -3.37 -10.03 -15.67
C ASP A 37 -3.99 -11.06 -16.61
N SER A 38 -3.65 -10.97 -17.89
CA SER A 38 -4.00 -12.02 -18.84
C SER A 38 -3.19 -13.27 -18.52
N ALA A 39 -3.86 -14.37 -18.16
CA ALA A 39 -3.18 -15.67 -17.95
C ALA A 39 -2.67 -16.33 -19.26
N TYR A 40 -2.48 -15.55 -20.33
CA TYR A 40 -2.17 -16.02 -21.68
C TYR A 40 -1.17 -15.13 -22.43
N ASP A 41 -0.30 -14.39 -21.75
CA ASP A 41 0.73 -13.58 -22.42
C ASP A 41 2.14 -13.72 -21.90
N GLY A 42 2.35 -14.23 -20.69
CA GLY A 42 3.68 -14.61 -20.25
C GLY A 42 4.35 -15.56 -21.23
N THR A 43 5.55 -15.19 -21.67
CA THR A 43 6.31 -15.93 -22.69
C THR A 43 7.50 -16.67 -22.11
N GLY A 44 7.88 -17.81 -22.68
CA GLY A 44 9.14 -18.47 -22.31
C GLY A 44 9.11 -19.99 -22.37
N GLY A 45 10.11 -20.61 -21.74
CA GLY A 45 10.11 -22.04 -21.48
C GLY A 45 8.99 -22.40 -20.50
N GLY A 46 8.53 -23.64 -20.56
CA GLY A 46 7.48 -24.11 -19.67
C GLY A 46 7.98 -24.48 -18.29
N LEU A 47 7.08 -24.56 -17.31
CA LEU A 47 7.38 -24.93 -15.92
C LEU A 47 8.26 -26.18 -15.80
N ASN A 48 8.01 -27.19 -16.64
CA ASN A 48 8.75 -28.46 -16.65
C ASN A 48 9.91 -28.51 -17.66
N GLY A 49 10.33 -27.38 -18.23
CA GLY A 49 11.38 -27.31 -19.25
C GLY A 49 10.92 -27.62 -20.68
N GLU A 50 9.62 -27.82 -20.89
CA GLU A 50 9.02 -28.01 -22.21
C GLU A 50 8.92 -26.69 -23.00
N ALA A 51 8.79 -26.76 -24.33
CA ALA A 51 8.61 -25.57 -25.17
C ALA A 51 7.16 -25.06 -25.09
N HIS A 52 6.81 -24.30 -24.05
CA HIS A 52 5.43 -23.83 -23.82
C HIS A 52 5.05 -22.53 -24.53
N GLY A 53 6.01 -21.65 -24.80
CA GLY A 53 5.80 -20.48 -25.65
C GLY A 53 5.03 -19.34 -24.97
N VAL A 54 3.76 -19.54 -24.58
CA VAL A 54 2.83 -18.50 -24.10
C VAL A 54 1.83 -19.07 -23.07
N GLY A 55 1.50 -18.30 -22.03
CA GLY A 55 0.36 -18.50 -21.14
C GLY A 55 0.66 -19.32 -19.89
N PRO A 56 -0.33 -19.97 -19.27
CA PRO A 56 -0.29 -20.33 -17.83
C PRO A 56 0.77 -21.38 -17.47
N GLN A 57 1.40 -22.00 -18.48
CA GLN A 57 2.48 -22.96 -18.31
C GLN A 57 3.87 -22.34 -18.54
N SER A 58 3.94 -21.07 -18.94
CA SER A 58 5.16 -20.28 -19.04
C SER A 58 5.75 -20.06 -17.65
N LYS A 59 7.07 -20.22 -17.53
CA LYS A 59 7.81 -19.91 -16.30
C LYS A 59 7.66 -18.46 -15.86
N TYR A 60 7.39 -17.56 -16.79
CA TYR A 60 7.37 -16.11 -16.55
C TYR A 60 5.96 -15.53 -16.50
N GLU A 61 4.92 -16.37 -16.47
CA GLU A 61 3.53 -15.91 -16.35
C GLU A 61 3.31 -15.20 -15.01
N ALA A 62 2.84 -13.97 -15.06
CA ALA A 62 2.19 -13.28 -13.96
C ALA A 62 0.67 -13.41 -14.12
N PHE A 63 -0.05 -13.59 -13.02
CA PHE A 63 -1.52 -13.73 -13.03
C PHE A 63 -2.22 -12.50 -12.47
N GLY A 64 -1.51 -11.68 -11.70
CA GLY A 64 -2.10 -10.47 -11.16
C GLY A 64 -1.25 -9.79 -10.10
N MET A 65 -1.73 -8.61 -9.74
CA MET A 65 -1.23 -7.76 -8.69
C MET A 65 -2.38 -7.42 -7.74
N ALA A 66 -2.08 -7.22 -6.47
CA ALA A 66 -3.03 -6.71 -5.50
C ALA A 66 -2.38 -5.62 -4.66
N PHE A 67 -3.18 -4.69 -4.15
CA PHE A 67 -2.72 -3.73 -3.17
C PHE A 67 -3.71 -3.54 -2.04
N THR A 68 -3.18 -3.16 -0.89
CA THR A 68 -3.93 -2.62 0.26
C THR A 68 -3.12 -1.46 0.85
N ALA A 69 -3.81 -0.48 1.40
CA ALA A 69 -3.18 0.64 2.08
C ALA A 69 -4.00 1.07 3.29
N ASP A 70 -3.30 1.51 4.35
CA ASP A 70 -3.87 2.20 5.50
C ASP A 70 -3.13 3.52 5.75
N ASN A 71 -3.30 4.11 6.93
CA ASN A 71 -2.65 5.38 7.28
C ASN A 71 -1.12 5.26 7.35
N ASP A 72 -0.58 4.08 7.63
CA ASP A 72 0.83 3.86 7.96
C ASP A 72 1.56 3.08 6.87
N THR A 73 0.88 2.18 6.17
CA THR A 73 1.51 1.18 5.28
C THR A 73 0.80 1.11 3.94
N VAL A 74 1.61 0.97 2.89
CA VAL A 74 1.16 0.53 1.56
C VAL A 74 1.78 -0.82 1.28
N THR A 75 0.97 -1.78 0.82
CA THR A 75 1.40 -3.14 0.50
C THR A 75 0.97 -3.50 -0.91
N PHE A 76 1.91 -4.05 -1.69
CA PHE A 76 1.67 -4.67 -2.98
C PHE A 76 1.98 -6.16 -2.91
N ALA A 77 1.22 -6.97 -3.62
CA ALA A 77 1.39 -8.41 -3.75
C ALA A 77 1.25 -8.84 -5.20
N PHE A 78 1.87 -9.97 -5.55
CA PHE A 78 1.91 -10.55 -6.88
C PHE A 78 1.60 -12.05 -6.80
N ASN A 79 0.93 -12.57 -7.82
CA ASN A 79 0.80 -14.01 -8.05
C ASN A 79 1.37 -14.35 -9.42
N ALA A 80 2.28 -15.33 -9.47
CA ALA A 80 3.04 -15.65 -10.67
C ALA A 80 3.51 -17.11 -10.67
N ASN A 81 4.09 -17.53 -11.79
CA ASN A 81 4.78 -18.80 -11.93
C ASN A 81 6.26 -18.77 -11.50
N PHE A 82 6.74 -17.62 -11.05
CA PHE A 82 8.12 -17.44 -10.59
C PHE A 82 8.20 -16.52 -9.39
N GLY A 83 9.00 -16.94 -8.42
CA GLY A 83 9.17 -16.22 -7.16
C GLY A 83 10.09 -15.03 -7.31
N ILE A 84 10.27 -14.31 -6.21
CA ILE A 84 11.13 -13.12 -6.10
C ILE A 84 12.60 -13.39 -6.53
N GLY A 85 13.07 -14.64 -6.38
CA GLY A 85 14.41 -15.05 -6.77
C GLY A 85 14.60 -15.29 -8.28
N GLY A 86 13.53 -15.29 -9.07
CA GLY A 86 13.57 -15.56 -10.50
C GLY A 86 13.75 -17.03 -10.87
N HIS A 87 14.11 -17.27 -12.13
CA HIS A 87 14.43 -18.59 -12.69
C HIS A 87 15.79 -18.61 -13.37
N TYR A 88 16.53 -19.68 -13.16
CA TYR A 88 17.76 -19.94 -13.91
C TYR A 88 17.49 -19.99 -15.43
N SER A 89 18.30 -19.25 -16.17
CA SER A 89 18.30 -19.21 -17.63
C SER A 89 19.72 -19.00 -18.13
N SER A 90 20.33 -20.02 -18.73
CA SER A 90 21.73 -19.98 -19.19
C SER A 90 22.03 -18.93 -20.26
N GLY A 91 20.99 -18.35 -20.87
CA GLY A 91 21.13 -17.27 -21.82
C GLY A 91 21.01 -15.87 -21.21
N ALA A 92 20.60 -15.75 -19.96
CA ALA A 92 20.48 -14.47 -19.27
C ALA A 92 21.84 -13.95 -18.79
N HIS A 93 21.98 -12.64 -18.62
CA HIS A 93 23.26 -11.99 -18.36
C HIS A 93 23.98 -12.53 -17.11
N ASN A 94 23.23 -12.84 -16.05
CA ASN A 94 23.72 -13.42 -14.79
C ASN A 94 23.28 -14.89 -14.61
N ASN A 95 22.88 -15.56 -15.69
CA ASN A 95 22.22 -16.88 -15.70
C ASN A 95 20.89 -16.95 -14.92
N ASN A 96 20.26 -15.81 -14.64
CA ASN A 96 18.99 -15.73 -13.92
C ASN A 96 18.07 -14.72 -14.62
N ILE A 97 16.78 -15.00 -14.65
CA ILE A 97 15.78 -14.02 -15.06
C ILE A 97 14.89 -13.79 -13.86
N THR A 98 14.96 -12.59 -13.31
CA THR A 98 14.15 -12.19 -12.15
C THR A 98 13.07 -11.18 -12.56
N TRP A 99 12.47 -10.56 -11.56
CA TRP A 99 11.66 -9.37 -11.74
C TRP A 99 12.55 -8.15 -11.94
N GLY A 100 12.14 -7.26 -12.83
CA GLY A 100 12.61 -5.88 -12.83
C GLY A 100 12.23 -5.16 -11.55
N ASP A 101 12.54 -3.87 -11.50
CA ASP A 101 12.04 -3.00 -10.45
C ASP A 101 10.56 -2.69 -10.67
N PHE A 102 9.83 -2.52 -9.56
CA PHE A 102 8.45 -2.07 -9.58
C PHE A 102 8.42 -0.55 -9.69
N PHE A 103 7.53 0.00 -10.50
CA PHE A 103 7.40 1.44 -10.69
C PHE A 103 6.01 1.92 -10.37
N LEU A 104 5.94 2.93 -9.50
CA LEU A 104 4.72 3.61 -9.08
C LEU A 104 4.72 5.04 -9.62
N ASN A 105 3.89 5.31 -10.61
CA ASN A 105 3.69 6.64 -11.18
C ASN A 105 2.55 7.35 -10.47
N LEU A 106 2.87 8.45 -9.79
CA LEU A 106 1.96 9.28 -9.01
C LEU A 106 1.32 10.41 -9.84
N ASP A 107 1.58 10.47 -11.14
CA ASP A 107 0.91 11.34 -12.10
C ASP A 107 0.40 10.48 -13.29
N PRO A 108 -0.75 9.80 -13.13
CA PRO A 108 -1.31 8.91 -14.15
C PRO A 108 -1.79 9.64 -15.41
N SER A 109 -1.83 10.99 -15.40
CA SER A 109 -2.21 11.79 -16.57
C SER A 109 -1.14 11.78 -17.67
N LYS A 110 0.10 11.40 -17.31
CA LYS A 110 1.27 11.34 -18.19
C LYS A 110 1.68 9.89 -18.45
N ASN A 111 2.38 9.68 -19.56
CA ASN A 111 3.05 8.42 -19.81
C ASN A 111 4.25 8.24 -18.87
N PHE A 112 4.77 7.02 -18.77
CA PHE A 112 5.83 6.67 -17.84
C PHE A 112 7.09 7.52 -18.01
N THR A 113 7.51 7.78 -19.26
CA THR A 113 8.71 8.57 -19.56
C THR A 113 8.55 10.03 -19.10
N ASP A 114 7.40 10.63 -19.38
CA ASP A 114 7.12 12.02 -19.03
C ASP A 114 6.93 12.20 -17.51
N SER A 115 6.26 11.27 -16.83
CA SER A 115 6.15 11.28 -15.37
C SER A 115 7.50 11.10 -14.69
N LYS A 116 8.35 10.21 -15.21
CA LYS A 116 9.70 10.01 -14.71
C LYS A 116 10.55 11.28 -14.86
N ALA A 117 10.48 11.94 -16.01
CA ALA A 117 11.17 13.22 -16.24
C ALA A 117 10.65 14.34 -15.33
N ALA A 118 9.40 14.26 -14.89
CA ALA A 118 8.79 15.20 -13.94
C ALA A 118 9.07 14.85 -12.45
N GLY A 119 9.79 13.76 -12.16
CA GLY A 119 10.04 13.31 -10.78
C GLY A 119 8.82 12.70 -10.09
N SER A 120 7.78 12.33 -10.83
CA SER A 120 6.51 11.77 -10.31
C SER A 120 6.49 10.25 -10.24
N VAL A 121 7.65 9.59 -10.42
CA VAL A 121 7.78 8.13 -10.39
C VAL A 121 8.66 7.72 -9.22
N LEU A 122 8.15 6.77 -8.42
CA LEU A 122 8.93 6.03 -7.45
C LEU A 122 9.32 4.68 -8.06
N GLY A 123 10.58 4.29 -7.86
CA GLY A 123 11.06 2.95 -8.16
C GLY A 123 11.21 2.14 -6.89
N ILE A 124 10.80 0.88 -6.92
CA ILE A 124 10.90 -0.03 -5.79
C ILE A 124 11.71 -1.24 -6.24
N ARG A 125 12.90 -1.39 -5.63
CA ARG A 125 13.72 -2.57 -5.80
C ARG A 125 13.41 -3.57 -4.71
N PHE A 126 12.75 -4.65 -5.10
CA PHE A 126 12.35 -5.72 -4.18
C PHE A 126 13.07 -7.04 -4.46
N ALA A 127 13.43 -7.33 -5.71
CA ALA A 127 14.20 -8.50 -6.09
C ALA A 127 15.70 -8.20 -6.02
N GLU A 128 16.42 -8.78 -5.06
CA GLU A 128 17.87 -8.55 -4.92
C GLU A 128 18.69 -9.03 -6.12
N GLY A 129 18.22 -10.11 -6.76
CA GLY A 129 18.87 -10.71 -7.92
C GLY A 129 18.71 -9.93 -9.22
N ASN A 130 17.99 -8.81 -9.19
CA ASN A 130 17.74 -8.01 -10.37
C ASN A 130 18.92 -7.11 -10.76
N GLU A 131 18.92 -6.66 -12.00
CA GLU A 131 19.97 -5.90 -12.68
C GLU A 131 19.80 -4.39 -12.49
N SER A 132 19.08 -4.00 -11.44
CA SER A 132 19.06 -2.64 -10.96
C SER A 132 20.47 -2.19 -10.58
N ASN A 133 20.85 -0.98 -10.95
CA ASN A 133 22.14 -0.38 -10.60
C ASN A 133 22.12 0.29 -9.22
N GLN A 134 21.14 -0.05 -8.38
CA GLN A 134 21.05 0.40 -6.99
C GLN A 134 21.77 -0.58 -6.06
N SER A 135 22.06 -0.16 -4.82
CA SER A 135 22.55 -1.07 -3.77
C SER A 135 21.40 -1.44 -2.82
N GLY A 136 21.20 -2.74 -2.62
CA GLY A 136 20.15 -3.27 -1.75
C GLY A 136 18.72 -3.02 -2.25
N THR A 137 17.75 -3.49 -1.48
CA THR A 137 16.32 -3.25 -1.69
C THR A 137 15.88 -1.92 -1.08
N GLY A 138 14.75 -1.38 -1.55
CA GLY A 138 14.20 -0.13 -1.04
C GLY A 138 13.30 0.59 -2.03
N ILE A 139 12.84 1.77 -1.63
CA ILE A 139 12.10 2.71 -2.47
C ILE A 139 12.97 3.92 -2.81
N PHE A 140 12.90 4.35 -4.06
CA PHE A 140 13.78 5.33 -4.67
C PHE A 140 12.96 6.43 -5.35
N SER A 141 13.35 7.69 -5.13
CA SER A 141 12.86 8.86 -5.87
C SER A 141 13.81 9.23 -7.01
N ASP A 142 13.35 10.14 -7.87
CA ASP A 142 14.14 10.72 -8.97
C ASP A 142 14.77 9.65 -9.86
N VAL A 143 14.01 8.59 -10.10
CA VAL A 143 14.54 7.39 -10.74
C VAL A 143 14.82 7.63 -12.21
N THR A 144 15.98 7.16 -12.64
CA THR A 144 16.29 6.88 -14.04
C THR A 144 16.16 5.38 -14.25
N THR A 145 15.83 4.98 -15.48
CA THR A 145 15.59 3.58 -15.81
C THR A 145 16.42 3.15 -17.00
N THR A 146 16.72 1.85 -17.03
CA THR A 146 17.34 1.15 -18.13
C THR A 146 16.45 -0.02 -18.58
N ALA A 147 16.74 -0.53 -19.77
CA ALA A 147 16.12 -1.73 -20.29
C ALA A 147 17.10 -2.89 -20.26
N THR A 148 16.77 -3.95 -19.52
CA THR A 148 17.64 -5.14 -19.40
C THR A 148 17.16 -6.31 -20.26
N ALA A 149 15.99 -6.19 -20.87
CA ALA A 149 15.38 -7.22 -21.70
C ALA A 149 16.31 -7.79 -22.76
N GLY A 150 17.01 -6.93 -23.50
CA GLY A 150 17.93 -7.36 -24.55
C GLY A 150 19.08 -8.23 -24.04
N SER A 151 19.57 -7.96 -22.83
CA SER A 151 20.63 -8.73 -22.17
C SER A 151 20.14 -10.07 -21.62
N ASN A 152 18.82 -10.22 -21.46
CA ASN A 152 18.19 -11.43 -20.90
C ASN A 152 17.44 -12.27 -21.93
N ASN A 153 17.84 -12.18 -23.20
CA ASN A 153 17.14 -12.81 -24.34
C ASN A 153 15.63 -12.51 -24.36
N GLY A 154 15.28 -11.33 -23.87
CA GLY A 154 13.94 -10.81 -23.84
C GLY A 154 13.47 -10.27 -25.17
N TRP A 155 12.23 -9.83 -25.17
CA TRP A 155 11.67 -9.11 -26.31
C TRP A 155 12.33 -7.74 -26.42
N THR A 156 12.61 -7.27 -27.64
CA THR A 156 13.21 -5.94 -27.86
C THR A 156 12.17 -4.83 -28.12
N SER A 157 10.88 -5.19 -28.15
CA SER A 157 9.76 -4.24 -28.28
C SER A 157 8.44 -4.91 -27.93
N TYR A 158 7.49 -4.14 -27.36
CA TYR A 158 6.13 -4.64 -27.14
C TYR A 158 5.46 -5.10 -28.44
N GLY A 159 5.74 -4.44 -29.57
CA GLY A 159 5.19 -4.84 -30.86
C GLY A 159 5.58 -6.26 -31.29
N ARG A 160 6.80 -6.72 -30.99
CA ARG A 160 7.26 -8.09 -31.27
C ARG A 160 6.63 -9.09 -30.31
N TYR A 161 6.65 -8.78 -29.01
CA TYR A 161 5.98 -9.55 -27.96
C TYR A 161 4.50 -9.81 -28.29
N ASN A 162 3.74 -8.73 -28.53
CA ASN A 162 2.31 -8.82 -28.82
C ASN A 162 1.98 -9.66 -30.05
N ARG A 163 2.83 -9.60 -31.09
CA ARG A 163 2.65 -10.43 -32.29
C ARG A 163 2.92 -11.89 -31.98
N TYR A 164 3.97 -12.18 -31.21
CA TYR A 164 4.28 -13.55 -30.81
C TYR A 164 3.14 -14.17 -29.99
N VAL A 165 2.71 -13.48 -28.94
CA VAL A 165 1.60 -13.92 -28.07
C VAL A 165 0.35 -14.23 -28.90
N ARG A 166 -0.07 -13.28 -29.74
CA ARG A 166 -1.24 -13.46 -30.62
C ARG A 166 -1.07 -14.61 -31.62
N ASN A 167 0.11 -14.76 -32.22
CA ASN A 167 0.38 -15.84 -33.17
C ASN A 167 0.35 -17.23 -32.51
N LYS A 168 0.50 -17.28 -31.18
CA LYS A 168 0.37 -18.49 -30.36
C LYS A 168 -1.03 -18.66 -29.76
N GLY A 169 -1.98 -17.78 -30.08
CA GLY A 169 -3.36 -17.84 -29.60
C GLY A 169 -3.59 -17.19 -28.23
N GLY A 170 -2.59 -16.52 -27.66
CA GLY A 170 -2.72 -15.80 -26.41
C GLY A 170 -3.34 -14.40 -26.54
N SER A 171 -3.64 -13.79 -25.40
CA SER A 171 -4.17 -12.44 -25.25
C SER A 171 -3.21 -11.60 -24.45
N VAL A 172 -2.95 -10.35 -24.85
CA VAL A 172 -2.09 -9.44 -24.10
C VAL A 172 -2.93 -8.45 -23.30
N GLU A 173 -2.75 -8.49 -21.99
CA GLU A 173 -3.05 -7.42 -21.04
C GLU A 173 -1.71 -6.91 -20.48
N LEU A 174 -1.66 -5.76 -19.84
CA LEU A 174 -0.37 -5.23 -19.34
C LEU A 174 -0.56 -4.47 -18.04
N ILE A 175 -1.65 -3.71 -17.95
CA ILE A 175 -1.99 -2.89 -16.79
C ILE A 175 -3.51 -2.94 -16.66
N ASP A 176 -4.00 -3.57 -15.60
CA ASP A 176 -5.42 -3.58 -15.25
C ASP A 176 -5.93 -2.15 -15.01
N GLY A 177 -7.18 -1.90 -15.42
CA GLY A 177 -7.75 -0.54 -15.48
C GLY A 177 -7.36 0.27 -16.72
N MET A 178 -6.51 -0.26 -17.60
CA MET A 178 -6.17 0.34 -18.90
C MET A 178 -6.49 -0.60 -20.07
N THR A 179 -7.00 -0.04 -21.17
CA THR A 179 -7.01 -0.81 -22.43
C THR A 179 -5.59 -1.07 -22.90
N ARG A 180 -5.35 -2.17 -23.63
CA ARG A 180 -4.04 -2.48 -24.24
C ARG A 180 -3.38 -1.29 -24.95
N ARG A 181 -4.17 -0.46 -25.66
CA ARG A 181 -3.65 0.73 -26.35
C ARG A 181 -3.20 1.82 -25.37
N GLN A 182 -3.91 2.01 -24.26
CA GLN A 182 -3.52 2.93 -23.20
C GLN A 182 -2.24 2.45 -22.52
N SER A 183 -2.17 1.18 -22.12
CA SER A 183 -0.98 0.62 -21.46
C SER A 183 0.26 0.72 -22.36
N GLN A 184 0.14 0.46 -23.66
CA GLN A 184 1.24 0.64 -24.62
C GLN A 184 1.68 2.10 -24.78
N ARG A 185 0.72 3.05 -24.79
CA ARG A 185 1.06 4.47 -24.84
C ARG A 185 1.75 4.93 -23.55
N TYR A 186 1.30 4.41 -22.42
CA TYR A 186 1.85 4.67 -21.10
C TYR A 186 3.30 4.16 -20.98
N LEU A 187 3.53 2.88 -21.30
CA LEU A 187 4.85 2.23 -21.19
C LEU A 187 5.83 2.68 -22.28
N GLY A 188 5.32 3.23 -23.39
CA GLY A 188 6.12 3.67 -24.52
C GLY A 188 6.57 2.53 -25.44
N SER A 189 7.71 2.70 -26.10
CA SER A 189 8.17 1.76 -27.14
C SER A 189 8.70 0.45 -26.59
N HIS A 190 9.33 0.44 -25.40
CA HIS A 190 9.79 -0.77 -24.71
C HIS A 190 10.41 -0.53 -23.30
N GLY A 191 10.21 -1.49 -22.37
CA GLY A 191 11.28 -2.16 -21.61
C GLY A 191 12.02 -1.40 -20.52
N GLN A 192 11.50 -0.29 -20.01
CA GLN A 192 12.13 0.42 -18.88
C GLN A 192 11.83 -0.32 -17.57
N ASN A 193 12.56 -1.42 -17.34
CA ASN A 193 12.24 -2.42 -16.32
C ASN A 193 13.17 -2.41 -15.11
N SER A 194 14.29 -1.68 -15.14
CA SER A 194 15.22 -1.61 -14.01
C SER A 194 15.65 -0.17 -13.74
N ILE A 195 15.89 0.16 -12.47
CA ILE A 195 16.41 1.45 -12.01
C ILE A 195 17.90 1.51 -12.35
N SER A 196 18.29 2.52 -13.14
CA SER A 196 19.70 2.79 -13.43
C SER A 196 20.34 3.79 -12.46
N GLY A 197 19.52 4.58 -11.78
CA GLY A 197 19.92 5.65 -10.85
C GLY A 197 18.71 6.18 -10.10
N GLY A 198 18.90 6.70 -8.89
CA GLY A 198 17.85 7.29 -8.05
C GLY A 198 18.36 7.55 -6.64
N THR A 199 17.53 8.16 -5.80
CA THR A 199 17.85 8.40 -4.39
C THR A 199 16.99 7.51 -3.52
N LYS A 200 17.59 6.65 -2.68
CA LYS A 200 16.82 5.84 -1.73
C LYS A 200 16.15 6.75 -0.69
N ILE A 201 14.83 6.67 -0.58
CA ILE A 201 14.03 7.47 0.35
C ILE A 201 13.44 6.65 1.50
N GLY A 202 13.55 5.33 1.45
CA GLY A 202 13.09 4.46 2.52
C GLY A 202 13.37 2.98 2.26
N ASP A 203 13.16 2.18 3.30
CA ASP A 203 13.22 0.73 3.25
C ASP A 203 11.86 0.13 2.88
N ILE A 204 11.90 -1.15 2.49
CA ILE A 204 10.71 -1.97 2.25
C ILE A 204 10.79 -3.23 3.10
N SER A 205 9.63 -3.81 3.41
CA SER A 205 9.53 -5.14 4.03
C SER A 205 9.06 -6.15 2.98
N ILE A 206 9.86 -7.19 2.72
CA ILE A 206 9.45 -8.29 1.83
C ILE A 206 8.47 -9.19 2.57
N LEU A 207 7.39 -9.58 1.89
CA LEU A 207 6.33 -10.43 2.40
C LEU A 207 6.27 -11.72 1.57
N ASN A 208 6.23 -12.85 2.26
CA ASN A 208 6.00 -14.15 1.63
C ASN A 208 4.50 -14.48 1.61
N ASP A 209 4.15 -15.57 0.91
CA ASP A 209 2.77 -16.08 0.81
C ASP A 209 2.05 -16.16 2.15
N SER A 210 2.68 -16.75 3.18
CA SER A 210 2.06 -16.90 4.50
C SER A 210 1.77 -15.55 5.18
N ALA A 211 2.68 -14.57 5.09
CA ALA A 211 2.45 -13.24 5.64
C ALA A 211 1.27 -12.54 4.95
N LEU A 212 1.18 -12.66 3.62
CA LEU A 212 0.10 -12.07 2.83
C LEU A 212 -1.26 -12.76 3.05
N ALA A 213 -1.27 -14.08 3.16
CA ALA A 213 -2.48 -14.84 3.50
C ALA A 213 -3.03 -14.45 4.88
N ASN A 214 -2.16 -14.19 5.87
CA ASN A 214 -2.56 -13.68 7.18
C ASN A 214 -3.15 -12.26 7.13
N MET A 215 -2.85 -11.50 6.07
CA MET A 215 -3.49 -10.22 5.76
C MET A 215 -4.79 -10.38 4.96
N GLY A 216 -5.24 -11.61 4.70
CA GLY A 216 -6.47 -11.88 3.95
C GLY A 216 -6.33 -11.76 2.43
N LEU A 217 -5.11 -11.81 1.88
CA LEU A 217 -4.90 -11.89 0.44
C LEU A 217 -5.43 -13.23 -0.10
N ASP A 218 -6.16 -13.19 -1.22
CA ASP A 218 -6.72 -14.37 -1.88
C ASP A 218 -6.81 -14.17 -3.40
N PHE A 219 -5.70 -14.41 -4.11
CA PHE A 219 -5.69 -14.40 -5.57
C PHE A 219 -6.52 -15.54 -6.18
N ALA A 220 -6.66 -16.67 -5.49
CA ALA A 220 -7.35 -17.84 -6.04
C ALA A 220 -8.85 -17.56 -6.27
N SER A 221 -9.50 -16.82 -5.37
CA SER A 221 -10.90 -16.39 -5.60
C SER A 221 -11.06 -15.39 -6.74
N GLN A 222 -9.98 -14.72 -7.16
CA GLN A 222 -9.95 -13.79 -8.28
C GLN A 222 -9.51 -14.43 -9.60
N GLY A 223 -9.20 -15.74 -9.60
CA GLY A 223 -8.76 -16.49 -10.78
C GLY A 223 -7.23 -16.54 -10.97
N GLY A 224 -6.45 -16.06 -9.99
CA GLY A 224 -5.01 -16.26 -9.97
C GLY A 224 -4.66 -17.75 -9.82
N ALA A 225 -3.71 -18.22 -10.63
CA ALA A 225 -3.32 -19.63 -10.72
C ALA A 225 -1.81 -19.86 -10.62
N GLY A 226 -1.06 -18.81 -10.27
CA GLY A 226 0.37 -18.88 -10.07
C GLY A 226 0.75 -19.71 -8.85
N VAL A 227 1.90 -20.37 -8.93
CA VAL A 227 2.46 -21.21 -7.87
C VAL A 227 3.30 -20.42 -6.85
N GLU A 228 3.53 -19.13 -7.12
CA GLU A 228 4.31 -18.22 -6.28
C GLU A 228 3.48 -17.00 -5.92
N THR A 229 3.46 -16.67 -4.63
CA THR A 229 2.83 -15.46 -4.10
C THR A 229 3.81 -14.76 -3.17
N PHE A 230 4.08 -13.49 -3.46
CA PHE A 230 4.98 -12.66 -2.67
C PHE A 230 4.60 -11.19 -2.82
N GLY A 231 5.21 -10.33 -2.02
CA GLY A 231 4.92 -8.91 -2.05
C GLY A 231 5.94 -8.10 -1.28
N PHE A 232 5.66 -6.81 -1.17
CA PHE A 232 6.41 -5.92 -0.33
C PHE A 232 5.50 -4.85 0.26
N SER A 233 5.91 -4.27 1.39
CA SER A 233 5.28 -3.10 1.97
C SER A 233 6.28 -1.98 2.24
N PHE A 234 5.77 -0.75 2.31
CA PHE A 234 6.54 0.44 2.66
C PHE A 234 5.66 1.45 3.41
N ALA A 235 6.29 2.42 4.06
CA ALA A 235 5.58 3.41 4.85
C ALA A 235 4.79 4.40 3.96
N ARG A 236 3.49 4.59 4.25
CA ARG A 236 2.60 5.53 3.55
C ARG A 236 3.10 6.97 3.61
N SER A 237 3.87 7.32 4.64
CA SER A 237 4.53 8.62 4.81
C SER A 237 5.58 8.94 3.75
N LEU A 238 6.02 7.95 2.96
CA LEU A 238 6.94 8.16 1.83
C LEU A 238 6.23 8.65 0.56
N LEU A 239 4.91 8.66 0.56
CA LEU A 239 4.09 9.21 -0.51
C LEU A 239 3.60 10.61 -0.15
N PRO A 240 3.21 11.44 -1.15
CA PRO A 240 2.53 12.69 -0.86
C PRO A 240 1.26 12.47 -0.02
N GLY A 241 0.91 13.48 0.77
CA GLY A 241 -0.35 13.48 1.52
C GLY A 241 -1.57 13.64 0.61
N GLY A 242 -2.75 13.39 1.16
CA GLY A 242 -4.02 13.50 0.42
C GLY A 242 -4.34 12.28 -0.44
N SER A 243 -5.44 12.38 -1.20
CA SER A 243 -5.80 11.38 -2.20
C SER A 243 -4.86 11.44 -3.39
N LEU A 244 -4.45 10.28 -3.90
CA LEU A 244 -3.50 10.16 -5.00
C LEU A 244 -3.92 9.04 -5.95
N ASP A 245 -4.21 9.39 -7.20
CA ASP A 245 -4.33 8.41 -8.27
C ASP A 245 -2.94 7.96 -8.74
N TRP A 246 -2.83 6.71 -9.14
CA TRP A 246 -1.54 6.15 -9.57
C TRP A 246 -1.67 5.04 -10.61
N VAL A 247 -0.55 4.79 -11.29
CA VAL A 247 -0.33 3.61 -12.14
C VAL A 247 0.88 2.86 -11.62
N ALA A 248 0.71 1.57 -11.31
CA ALA A 248 1.78 0.68 -10.92
C ALA A 248 2.06 -0.32 -12.04
N HIS A 249 3.33 -0.68 -12.23
CA HIS A 249 3.68 -1.81 -13.09
C HIS A 249 5.04 -2.40 -12.68
N VAL A 250 5.22 -3.66 -13.03
CA VAL A 250 6.48 -4.38 -12.96
C VAL A 250 6.58 -5.32 -14.16
N MET A 251 7.79 -5.65 -14.58
CA MET A 251 8.05 -6.55 -15.69
C MET A 251 9.02 -7.63 -15.25
N ALA A 252 8.98 -8.82 -15.85
CA ALA A 252 10.13 -9.70 -15.81
C ALA A 252 11.35 -9.01 -16.46
N GLU A 253 12.58 -9.34 -16.08
CA GLU A 253 13.79 -8.69 -16.63
C GLU A 253 13.93 -8.88 -18.14
N CYS A 254 13.45 -10.00 -18.66
CA CYS A 254 13.36 -10.28 -20.09
C CYS A 254 12.15 -9.62 -20.78
N THR A 255 11.30 -8.89 -20.03
CA THR A 255 10.00 -8.37 -20.50
C THR A 255 9.15 -9.45 -21.16
N ASN A 256 9.27 -10.68 -20.65
CA ASN A 256 8.47 -11.80 -21.12
C ASN A 256 7.04 -11.74 -20.60
N ASP A 257 6.81 -10.90 -19.60
CA ASP A 257 5.52 -10.56 -19.06
C ASP A 257 5.57 -9.16 -18.41
N THR A 258 4.43 -8.50 -18.27
CA THR A 258 4.26 -7.21 -17.61
C THR A 258 2.91 -7.19 -16.91
N VAL A 259 2.94 -7.08 -15.58
CA VAL A 259 1.74 -6.92 -14.77
C VAL A 259 1.69 -5.52 -14.17
N GLY A 260 0.50 -4.94 -14.14
CA GLY A 260 0.27 -3.60 -13.63
C GLY A 260 -1.17 -3.40 -13.23
N MET A 261 -1.43 -2.32 -12.50
CA MET A 261 -2.79 -1.88 -12.21
C MET A 261 -2.83 -0.37 -12.00
N THR A 262 -4.01 0.21 -12.13
CA THR A 262 -4.31 1.57 -11.65
C THR A 262 -4.97 1.52 -10.27
N GLY A 263 -4.82 2.59 -9.49
CA GLY A 263 -5.55 2.70 -8.23
C GLY A 263 -5.53 4.10 -7.65
N GLU A 264 -6.12 4.23 -6.47
CA GLU A 264 -6.16 5.44 -5.67
C GLU A 264 -5.67 5.13 -4.26
N PHE A 265 -4.77 5.95 -3.70
CA PHE A 265 -4.58 6.01 -2.27
C PHE A 265 -5.54 7.04 -1.68
N ALA A 266 -6.37 6.63 -0.73
CA ALA A 266 -7.18 7.58 0.02
C ALA A 266 -6.31 8.58 0.80
N ALA A 267 -6.88 9.74 1.10
CA ALA A 267 -6.29 10.68 2.03
C ALA A 267 -6.11 10.04 3.42
N GLN A 268 -4.92 10.21 4.00
CA GLN A 268 -4.67 9.78 5.38
C GLN A 268 -5.64 10.50 6.32
N THR A 269 -6.26 9.72 7.20
CA THR A 269 -7.12 10.30 8.24
C THR A 269 -6.26 10.82 9.38
N PRO A 270 -6.51 12.03 9.90
CA PRO A 270 -5.80 12.52 11.08
C PRO A 270 -5.98 11.54 12.25
N PRO A 271 -4.98 11.40 13.14
CA PRO A 271 -5.12 10.59 14.34
C PRO A 271 -6.37 10.98 15.13
N PRO A 272 -7.18 10.03 15.61
CA PRO A 272 -8.33 10.33 16.46
C PRO A 272 -7.85 11.02 17.74
N GLY A 273 -8.06 12.34 17.85
CA GLY A 273 -7.66 13.13 19.02
C GLY A 273 -6.81 14.37 18.72
N GLY A 274 -6.47 14.66 17.46
CA GLY A 274 -5.99 15.99 17.08
C GLY A 274 -7.09 17.02 17.35
N ASN A 275 -6.99 17.75 18.46
CA ASN A 275 -7.94 18.82 18.78
C ASN A 275 -8.00 19.80 17.58
N PRO A 276 -9.20 20.21 17.13
CA PRO A 276 -9.32 21.29 16.16
C PRO A 276 -8.76 22.57 16.79
N GLY A 277 -7.47 22.86 16.55
CA GLY A 277 -6.74 23.93 17.23
C GLY A 277 -5.28 23.64 17.54
N ASP A 278 -4.76 22.42 17.29
CA ASP A 278 -3.32 22.17 17.40
C ASP A 278 -2.57 22.80 16.21
N PRO A 279 -1.72 23.83 16.43
CA PRO A 279 -0.99 24.53 15.36
C PRO A 279 0.01 23.65 14.58
N GLY A 280 0.17 22.37 14.96
CA GLY A 280 0.99 21.39 14.23
C GLY A 280 0.28 20.61 13.11
N ASN A 281 -1.05 20.74 12.93
CA ASN A 281 -1.79 19.94 11.94
C ASN A 281 -1.92 20.67 10.57
N PRO A 282 -1.34 20.15 9.46
CA PRO A 282 -1.29 20.84 8.16
C PRO A 282 -2.66 21.00 7.45
N GLY A 283 -3.74 20.44 8.01
CA GLY A 283 -5.06 20.40 7.37
C GLY A 283 -6.04 21.51 7.74
N THR A 284 -5.63 22.53 8.52
CA THR A 284 -6.59 23.52 9.04
C THR A 284 -6.67 24.76 8.13
N PRO A 285 -7.81 25.06 7.47
CA PRO A 285 -8.03 26.39 6.90
C PRO A 285 -8.00 27.43 8.04
N PRO A 286 -7.53 28.68 7.79
CA PRO A 286 -7.42 29.67 8.84
C PRO A 286 -8.80 29.90 9.48
N ASN A 287 -8.89 29.64 10.79
CA ASN A 287 -10.09 29.88 11.58
C ASN A 287 -10.60 31.31 11.31
N GLU A 288 -11.76 31.42 10.68
CA GLU A 288 -12.56 32.64 10.82
C GLU A 288 -12.85 32.81 12.31
N ALA A 289 -12.48 33.96 12.86
CA ALA A 289 -12.65 34.25 14.27
C ALA A 289 -14.13 34.17 14.64
N VAL A 290 -14.51 33.09 15.33
CA VAL A 290 -15.82 32.98 15.96
C VAL A 290 -15.88 34.06 17.06
N PRO A 291 -16.83 35.00 17.02
CA PRO A 291 -16.95 36.03 18.05
C PRO A 291 -17.29 35.36 19.39
N GLU A 292 -16.46 35.55 20.41
CA GLU A 292 -16.74 35.01 21.72
C GLU A 292 -17.98 35.66 22.35
N PRO A 293 -18.86 34.89 23.03
CA PRO A 293 -19.98 35.46 23.75
C PRO A 293 -19.48 36.25 24.96
N PHE A 294 -19.87 37.53 25.03
CA PHE A 294 -19.62 38.42 26.15
C PHE A 294 -20.03 37.77 27.49
N SER A 295 -19.08 37.68 28.42
CA SER A 295 -19.29 37.37 29.83
C SER A 295 -20.32 38.32 30.46
N MET A 296 -21.50 37.80 30.81
CA MET A 296 -22.44 38.50 31.70
C MET A 296 -22.01 38.30 33.16
N ILE A 297 -21.39 39.34 33.71
CA ILE A 297 -21.15 39.55 35.14
C ILE A 297 -22.38 40.23 35.76
N GLY A 298 -22.99 39.59 36.75
CA GLY A 298 -23.54 40.28 37.94
C GLY A 298 -25.05 40.54 38.04
N ALA A 299 -25.69 39.88 39.02
CA ALA A 299 -26.70 40.38 39.97
C ALA A 299 -27.08 39.18 40.87
N GLY A 300 -26.86 39.13 42.18
CA GLY A 300 -27.28 40.09 43.20
C GLY A 300 -28.50 39.52 43.93
N LEU A 301 -28.30 38.68 44.96
CA LEU A 301 -29.39 38.13 45.78
C LEU A 301 -29.05 38.27 47.26
N ALA A 302 -29.69 39.26 47.88
CA ALA A 302 -29.74 39.46 49.33
C ALA A 302 -31.15 39.94 49.73
N LEU A 303 -31.55 39.53 50.95
CA LEU A 303 -32.67 39.98 51.79
C LEU A 303 -33.87 39.03 51.90
N GLY A 304 -34.21 38.72 53.16
CA GLY A 304 -35.46 38.10 53.56
C GLY A 304 -35.45 37.52 54.98
N ALA A 305 -35.26 38.36 56.00
CA ALA A 305 -35.47 37.98 57.41
C ALA A 305 -36.93 38.19 57.81
N GLY A 306 -37.45 37.28 58.65
CA GLY A 306 -38.44 37.61 59.69
C GLY A 306 -39.89 37.20 59.44
N ALA A 307 -40.33 36.14 60.12
CA ALA A 307 -41.70 36.05 60.63
C ALA A 307 -41.73 35.31 61.97
N VAL A 308 -42.24 36.03 62.97
CA VAL A 308 -42.52 35.64 64.35
C VAL A 308 -43.78 34.80 64.42
N LEU A 309 -43.83 33.74 65.24
CA LEU A 309 -45.07 33.35 65.91
C LEU A 309 -44.84 32.73 67.31
N LYS A 310 -45.27 33.51 68.31
CA LYS A 310 -45.75 33.12 69.65
C LYS A 310 -46.82 32.01 69.52
N LYS A 311 -47.11 31.10 70.46
CA LYS A 311 -47.51 31.26 71.88
C LYS A 311 -47.74 29.83 72.45
N ARG A 312 -47.20 29.51 73.64
CA ARG A 312 -47.89 29.23 74.94
C ARG A 312 -48.72 27.94 75.14
N GLN A 313 -48.38 27.32 76.29
CA GLN A 313 -49.23 26.63 77.30
C GLN A 313 -49.71 25.22 76.93
N LYS A 314 -49.65 24.21 77.81
CA LYS A 314 -49.61 24.18 79.28
C LYS A 314 -48.54 23.24 79.81
#